data_AF-A0A920PE30-F1
#
_entry.id   AF-A0A920PE30-F1
#
_cell.length_a   1.000
_cell.length_b   1.000
_cell.length_c   1.000
_cell.angle_alpha   90.00
_cell.angle_beta   90.00
_cell.angle_gamma   90.00
#
_symmetry.space_group_name_H-M   'P 1'
#
loop_
_entity.id
_entity.type
_entity.pdbx_description
1 polymer ?
#
loop_
_entity_poly.entity_id
_entity_poly.type
_entity_poly.pdbx_seq_one_letter_code
_entity_poly.pdbx_strand_id
1 'polypeptide(L)'
;MESATRKEVLGSDAIREQMISEFNMSANQYIPIIKTLVALCPLLGLMGTVTGMIEVFDVMAVSGSGNARSMASGVSKATIPTMAGMVGALSGVFLVTILNQKVTSEADDLEESLGSD
;
A
#
# COMPACT_ATOMS: atom_id res chain seq x y z
N MET A 1 -14.02 21.08 47.52
CA MET A 1 -14.89 21.17 46.33
C MET A 1 -14.05 21.11 45.04
N GLU A 2 -12.94 21.86 44.96
CA GLU A 2 -12.00 21.89 43.82
C GLU A 2 -11.39 20.54 43.42
N SER A 3 -11.14 19.63 44.38
CA SER A 3 -10.56 18.31 44.09
C SER A 3 -11.52 17.29 43.48
N ALA A 4 -12.84 17.52 43.56
CA ALA A 4 -13.84 16.65 42.94
C ALA A 4 -13.99 16.97 41.45
N THR A 5 -14.05 18.26 41.11
CA THR A 5 -14.12 18.76 39.72
C THR A 5 -12.90 18.34 38.91
N ARG A 6 -11.69 18.35 39.48
CA ARG A 6 -10.47 17.91 38.77
C ARG A 6 -10.48 16.41 38.41
N LYS A 7 -11.10 15.55 39.23
CA LYS A 7 -11.20 14.11 38.92
C LYS A 7 -12.19 13.80 37.81
N GLU A 8 -13.27 14.60 37.70
CA GLU A 8 -14.25 14.45 36.62
C GLU A 8 -13.67 14.92 35.28
N VAL A 9 -12.95 16.05 35.25
CA VAL A 9 -12.29 16.55 34.04
C VAL A 9 -11.22 15.56 33.52
N LEU A 10 -10.40 14.99 34.42
CA LEU A 10 -9.41 13.96 34.06
C LEU A 10 -10.05 12.67 33.49
N GLY A 11 -11.27 12.33 33.91
CA GLY A 11 -12.00 11.17 33.40
C GLY A 11 -12.52 11.40 31.98
N SER A 12 -13.01 12.61 31.69
CA SER A 12 -13.52 12.99 30.37
C SER A 12 -12.41 13.02 29.31
N ASP A 13 -11.25 13.59 29.65
CA ASP A 13 -10.09 13.63 28.75
C ASP A 13 -9.55 12.22 28.46
N ALA A 14 -9.47 11.36 29.48
CA ALA A 14 -9.00 9.99 29.32
C ALA A 14 -9.93 9.13 28.44
N ILE A 15 -11.26 9.33 28.52
CA ILE A 15 -12.22 8.61 27.68
C ILE A 15 -12.13 9.07 26.22
N ARG A 16 -11.86 10.36 25.98
CA ARG A 16 -11.68 10.92 24.63
C ARG A 16 -10.44 10.37 23.96
N GLU A 17 -9.34 10.34 24.70
CA GLU A 17 -8.07 9.81 24.21
C GLU A 17 -8.17 8.31 23.89
N GLN A 18 -8.98 7.56 24.67
CA GLN A 18 -9.34 6.18 24.35
C GLN A 18 -10.16 6.04 23.06
N MET A 19 -11.20 6.88 22.84
CA MET A 19 -12.00 6.82 21.60
C MET A 19 -11.18 7.13 20.35
N ILE A 20 -10.31 8.15 20.42
CA ILE A 20 -9.40 8.50 19.31
C ILE A 20 -8.39 7.36 19.06
N SER A 21 -7.91 6.71 20.12
CA SER A 21 -7.00 5.56 20.01
C SER A 21 -7.67 4.33 19.39
N GLU A 22 -8.91 4.02 19.77
CA GLU A 22 -9.68 2.91 19.19
C GLU A 22 -9.98 3.12 17.70
N PHE A 23 -10.35 4.35 17.32
CA PHE A 23 -10.59 4.72 15.92
C PHE A 23 -9.30 4.58 15.09
N ASN A 24 -8.21 5.16 15.57
CA ASN A 24 -6.91 5.04 14.93
C ASN A 24 -6.43 3.58 14.86
N MET A 25 -6.60 2.78 15.91
CA MET A 25 -6.24 1.35 15.88
C MET A 25 -7.01 0.59 14.80
N SER A 26 -8.31 0.82 14.68
CA SER A 26 -9.17 0.15 13.71
C SER A 26 -8.81 0.54 12.27
N ALA A 27 -8.60 1.83 12.02
CA ALA A 27 -8.21 2.32 10.70
C ALA A 27 -6.78 1.91 10.30
N ASN A 28 -5.87 1.86 11.28
CA ASN A 28 -4.45 1.55 11.06
C ASN A 28 -4.17 0.03 11.01
N GLN A 29 -5.17 -0.83 11.23
CA GLN A 29 -5.01 -2.29 11.06
C GLN A 29 -4.89 -2.71 9.59
N TYR A 30 -5.71 -2.13 8.71
CA TYR A 30 -5.80 -2.55 7.31
C TYR A 30 -4.91 -1.76 6.35
N ILE A 31 -4.64 -0.49 6.65
CA ILE A 31 -3.79 0.37 5.82
C ILE A 31 -2.37 -0.20 5.59
N PRO A 32 -1.67 -0.74 6.61
CA PRO A 32 -0.34 -1.34 6.43
C PRO A 32 -0.34 -2.57 5.52
N ILE A 33 -1.42 -3.35 5.56
CA ILE A 33 -1.60 -4.53 4.70
C ILE A 33 -1.74 -4.10 3.23
N ILE A 34 -2.54 -3.06 2.97
CA ILE A 34 -2.69 -2.51 1.62
C ILE A 34 -1.35 -1.94 1.14
N LYS A 35 -0.63 -1.18 1.98
CA LYS A 35 0.72 -0.65 1.68
C LYS A 35 1.69 -1.76 1.28
N THR A 36 1.70 -2.87 2.02
CA THR A 36 2.58 -4.00 1.71
C THR A 36 2.20 -4.69 0.40
N LEU A 37 0.92 -4.95 0.15
CA LEU A 37 0.45 -5.52 -1.12
C LEU A 37 0.85 -4.65 -2.32
N VAL A 38 0.72 -3.34 -2.20
CA VAL A 38 1.14 -2.37 -3.23
C VAL A 38 2.65 -2.43 -3.45
N ALA A 39 3.45 -2.56 -2.38
CA ALA A 39 4.89 -2.72 -2.47
C ALA A 39 5.32 -4.06 -3.08
N LEU A 40 4.47 -5.10 -3.03
CA LEU A 40 4.72 -6.40 -3.67
C LEU A 40 4.46 -6.39 -5.19
N CYS A 41 3.56 -5.52 -5.69
CA CYS A 41 3.24 -5.45 -7.13
C CYS A 41 4.47 -5.31 -8.06
N PRO A 42 5.44 -4.41 -7.78
CA PRO A 42 6.67 -4.32 -8.59
C PRO A 42 7.53 -5.57 -8.52
N LEU A 43 7.59 -6.23 -7.35
CA LEU A 43 8.36 -7.47 -7.17
C LEU A 43 7.77 -8.61 -8.00
N LEU A 44 6.44 -8.69 -8.08
CA LEU A 44 5.73 -9.63 -8.98
C LEU A 44 6.00 -9.31 -10.46
N GLY A 45 6.03 -8.02 -10.84
CA GLY A 45 6.43 -7.61 -12.18
C GLY A 45 7.85 -8.03 -12.53
N LEU A 46 8.78 -7.91 -11.58
CA LEU A 46 10.16 -8.37 -11.74
C LEU A 46 10.24 -9.89 -11.88
N MET A 47 9.46 -10.67 -11.12
CA MET A 47 9.35 -12.12 -11.33
C MET A 47 8.93 -12.45 -12.77
N GLY A 48 8.00 -11.69 -13.34
CA GLY A 48 7.57 -11.83 -14.73
C GLY A 48 8.70 -11.62 -15.75
N THR A 49 9.66 -10.74 -15.46
CA THR A 49 10.84 -10.56 -16.32
C THR A 49 11.72 -11.81 -16.31
N VAL A 50 11.91 -12.42 -15.15
CA VAL A 50 12.70 -13.65 -15.00
C VAL A 50 12.06 -14.78 -15.79
N THR A 51 10.74 -14.95 -15.70
CA THR A 51 10.03 -15.97 -16.49
C THR A 51 10.10 -15.69 -17.99
N GLY A 52 9.98 -14.43 -18.44
CA GLY A 52 10.10 -14.08 -19.84
C GLY A 52 11.51 -14.28 -20.41
N MET A 53 12.55 -14.04 -19.60
CA MET A 53 13.93 -14.32 -19.99
C MET A 53 14.24 -15.82 -20.04
N ILE A 54 13.55 -16.65 -19.24
CA ILE A 54 13.63 -18.12 -19.35
C ILE A 54 13.09 -18.58 -20.71
N GLU A 55 11.97 -18.03 -21.20
CA GLU A 55 11.48 -18.34 -22.56
C GLU A 55 12.49 -17.97 -23.65
N VAL A 56 13.21 -16.85 -23.50
CA VAL A 56 14.27 -16.47 -24.45
C VAL A 56 15.38 -17.51 -24.51
N PHE A 57 15.80 -18.03 -23.35
CA PHE A 57 16.82 -19.09 -23.29
C PHE A 57 16.33 -20.41 -23.87
N ASP A 58 15.06 -20.77 -23.67
CA ASP A 58 14.46 -21.97 -24.25
C ASP A 58 14.40 -21.89 -25.79
N VAL A 59 13.97 -20.74 -26.34
CA VAL A 59 13.98 -20.49 -27.79
C VAL A 59 15.40 -20.58 -28.37
N MET A 60 16.41 -20.09 -27.64
CA MET A 60 17.80 -20.19 -28.06
C MET A 60 18.30 -21.65 -28.06
N ALA A 61 17.89 -22.45 -27.07
CA ALA A 61 18.24 -23.86 -26.98
C ALA A 61 17.63 -24.69 -28.12
N VAL A 62 16.39 -24.38 -28.53
CA VAL A 62 15.68 -25.12 -29.57
C VAL A 62 16.01 -24.65 -30.99
N SER A 63 16.09 -23.33 -31.21
CA SER A 63 16.24 -22.73 -32.54
C SER A 63 17.69 -22.37 -32.91
N GLY A 64 18.62 -22.50 -31.97
CA GLY A 64 19.98 -21.97 -32.10
C GLY A 64 20.02 -20.44 -32.07
N SER A 65 21.21 -19.84 -31.99
CA SER A 65 21.38 -18.38 -31.87
C SER A 65 20.98 -17.58 -33.13
N GLY A 66 20.47 -18.23 -34.17
CA GLY A 66 20.19 -17.62 -35.48
C GLY A 66 18.86 -16.87 -35.55
N ASN A 67 17.92 -17.10 -34.64
CA ASN A 67 16.60 -16.48 -34.69
C ASN A 67 16.50 -15.23 -33.81
N ALA A 68 17.20 -14.17 -34.21
CA ALA A 68 17.22 -12.88 -33.53
C ALA A 68 15.82 -12.26 -33.35
N ARG A 69 14.87 -12.56 -34.25
CA ARG A 69 13.49 -12.07 -34.17
C ARG A 69 12.73 -12.70 -33.01
N SER A 70 12.85 -14.02 -32.81
CA SER A 70 12.21 -14.70 -31.69
C SER A 70 12.82 -14.29 -30.35
N MET A 71 14.15 -14.09 -30.30
CA MET A 71 14.81 -13.56 -29.11
C MET A 71 14.33 -12.14 -28.76
N ALA A 72 14.25 -11.24 -29.74
CA ALA A 72 13.73 -9.88 -29.54
C ALA A 72 12.27 -9.89 -29.05
N SER A 73 11.45 -10.82 -29.57
CA SER A 73 10.07 -10.99 -29.11
C SER A 73 10.00 -11.47 -27.66
N GLY A 74 10.83 -12.42 -27.24
CA GLY A 74 10.85 -12.90 -25.85
C GLY A 74 11.33 -11.83 -24.86
N VAL A 75 12.34 -11.03 -25.22
CA VAL A 75 12.78 -9.88 -24.40
C VAL A 75 11.67 -8.84 -24.29
N SER A 76 10.98 -8.53 -25.39
CA SER A 76 9.84 -7.61 -25.36
C SER A 76 8.68 -8.13 -24.52
N LYS A 77 8.46 -9.45 -24.47
CA LYS A 77 7.45 -10.04 -23.57
C LYS A 77 7.87 -9.92 -22.12
N ALA A 78 9.15 -10.05 -21.81
CA ALA A 78 9.67 -9.92 -20.45
C ALA A 78 9.45 -8.52 -19.85
N THR A 79 9.36 -7.46 -20.67
CA THR A 79 9.13 -6.08 -20.16
C THR A 79 7.68 -5.76 -19.83
N ILE A 80 6.71 -6.49 -20.40
CA ILE A 80 5.27 -6.25 -20.19
C ILE A 80 4.88 -6.44 -18.72
N PRO A 81 5.27 -7.54 -18.03
CA PRO A 81 5.01 -7.72 -16.61
C PRO A 81 5.58 -6.60 -15.73
N THR A 82 6.76 -6.06 -16.06
CA THR A 82 7.36 -4.94 -15.31
C THR A 82 6.51 -3.69 -15.43
N MET A 83 6.09 -3.35 -16.64
CA MET A 83 5.23 -2.19 -16.88
C MET A 83 3.89 -2.35 -16.16
N ALA A 84 3.28 -3.54 -16.23
CA ALA A 84 2.05 -3.84 -15.52
C ALA A 84 2.21 -3.73 -13.99
N GLY A 85 3.29 -4.29 -13.43
CA GLY A 85 3.60 -4.23 -12.01
C GLY A 85 3.84 -2.80 -11.51
N MET A 86 4.53 -1.96 -12.29
CA MET A 86 4.73 -0.55 -11.97
C MET A 86 3.44 0.25 -12.04
N VAL A 87 2.59 0.05 -13.05
CA VAL A 87 1.29 0.72 -13.15
C VAL A 87 0.39 0.36 -11.96
N GLY A 88 0.34 -0.93 -11.60
CA GLY A 88 -0.40 -1.39 -10.43
C GLY A 88 0.12 -0.79 -9.13
N ALA A 89 1.44 -0.70 -8.96
CA ALA A 89 2.05 -0.10 -7.78
C ALA A 89 1.78 1.41 -7.69
N LEU A 90 1.93 2.15 -8.78
CA LEU A 90 1.64 3.59 -8.83
C LEU A 90 0.17 3.88 -8.47
N SER A 91 -0.76 3.13 -9.07
CA SER A 91 -2.19 3.25 -8.76
C SER A 91 -2.48 2.88 -7.31
N GLY A 92 -1.84 1.84 -6.79
CA GLY A 92 -1.98 1.41 -5.39
C GLY A 92 -1.47 2.44 -4.39
N VAL A 93 -0.31 3.06 -4.65
CA VAL A 93 0.25 4.11 -3.78
C VAL A 93 -0.66 5.34 -3.78
N PHE A 94 -1.22 5.71 -4.94
CA PHE A 94 -2.18 6.79 -5.04
C PHE A 94 -3.43 6.53 -4.18
N LEU A 95 -4.00 5.32 -4.28
CA LEU A 95 -5.17 4.93 -3.49
C LEU A 95 -4.88 4.95 -1.98
N VAL A 96 -3.74 4.37 -1.56
CA VAL A 96 -3.30 4.35 -0.16
C VAL A 96 -3.15 5.78 0.38
N THR A 97 -2.61 6.70 -0.41
CA THR A 97 -2.43 8.10 0.00
C THR A 97 -3.77 8.77 0.30
N ILE A 98 -4.77 8.58 -0.56
CA ILE A 98 -6.13 9.11 -0.35
C ILE A 98 -6.77 8.48 0.90
N LEU A 99 -6.61 7.17 1.10
CA LEU A 99 -7.11 6.48 2.29
C LEU A 99 -6.47 7.00 3.58
N ASN A 100 -5.15 7.23 3.59
CA ASN A 100 -4.47 7.80 4.76
C ASN A 100 -4.95 9.23 5.02
N GLN A 101 -5.10 10.07 3.99
CA GLN A 101 -5.63 11.42 4.16
C GLN A 101 -7.04 11.42 4.77
N LYS A 102 -7.94 10.53 4.31
CA LYS A 102 -9.28 10.41 4.90
C LYS A 102 -9.24 10.00 6.36
N VAL A 103 -8.42 8.99 6.71
CA VAL A 103 -8.31 8.53 8.10
C VAL A 103 -7.75 9.60 9.01
N THR A 104 -6.77 10.38 8.54
CA THR A 104 -6.23 11.53 9.31
C THR A 104 -7.27 12.62 9.47
N SER A 105 -7.95 13.05 8.40
CA SER A 105 -8.99 14.08 8.50
C SER A 105 -10.15 13.66 9.41
N GLU A 106 -10.56 12.40 9.36
CA GLU A 106 -11.66 11.89 10.20
C GLU A 106 -11.23 11.75 11.67
N ALA A 107 -9.94 11.50 11.93
CA ALA A 107 -9.37 11.56 13.28
C ALA A 107 -9.28 13.01 13.80
N ASP A 108 -8.91 13.97 12.94
CA ASP A 108 -8.86 15.39 13.28
C ASP A 108 -10.28 15.95 13.57
N ASP A 109 -11.28 15.57 12.77
CA ASP A 109 -12.69 15.95 12.98
C ASP A 109 -13.24 15.40 14.31
N LEU A 110 -12.86 14.17 14.67
CA LEU A 110 -13.19 13.56 15.97
C LEU A 110 -12.55 14.34 17.13
N GLU A 111 -11.29 14.75 16.99
CA GLU A 111 -10.58 15.57 17.99
C GLU A 111 -11.26 16.93 18.19
N GLU A 112 -11.69 17.59 17.10
CA GLU A 112 -12.34 18.91 17.15
C GLU A 112 -13.76 18.84 17.73
N SER A 113 -14.55 17.83 17.33
CA SER A 113 -15.92 17.63 17.86
C SER A 113 -15.95 17.31 19.35
N LEU A 114 -14.87 16.68 19.84
CA LEU A 114 -14.66 16.48 21.25
C LEU A 114 -14.18 17.83 21.83
N GLY A 115 -13.13 18.46 21.31
CA GLY A 115 -12.52 19.67 21.89
C GLY A 115 -13.43 20.90 22.12
N SER A 116 -14.66 20.92 21.63
CA SER A 116 -15.61 22.04 21.75
C SER A 116 -16.53 22.07 22.98
N ASP A 117 -16.40 21.15 23.95
CA ASP A 117 -17.11 21.19 25.25
C ASP A 117 -16.20 21.56 26.43
#